data_AF-A0A526YWH0-F1
#
_entry.id   AF-A0A526YWH0-F1
#
_cell.length_a   1.000
_cell.length_b   1.000
_cell.length_c   1.000
_cell.angle_alpha   90.00
_cell.angle_beta   90.00
_cell.angle_gamma   90.00
#
_symmetry.space_group_name_H-M   'P 1'
#
loop_
_entity.id
_entity.type
_entity.pdbx_description
1 polymer ?
#
loop_
_entity_poly.entity_id
_entity_poly.type
_entity_poly.pdbx_seq_one_letter_code
_entity_poly.pdbx_strand_id
1 'polypeptide(L)' 'MSVIATPTRQSTGGISARTVNRIVIYGLLALFALFYLMPLFVMLVTSFKTMDEIQNGNMLALPQAPT' A
#
# COMPACT_ATOMS: atom_id res chain seq x y z
N MET A 1 58.60 23.76 3.59
CA MET A 1 57.17 24.08 3.44
C MET A 1 56.43 22.75 3.24
N SER A 2 55.98 22.10 4.32
CA SER A 2 55.35 20.76 4.25
C SER A 2 53.84 20.87 4.44
N VAL A 3 53.12 20.46 3.40
CA VAL A 3 51.65 20.39 3.35
C VAL A 3 51.22 19.20 4.21
N ILE A 4 50.46 19.47 5.26
CA ILE A 4 49.84 18.43 6.09
C ILE A 4 48.60 17.95 5.34
N ALA A 5 48.66 16.74 4.80
CA ALA A 5 47.50 16.10 4.19
C ALA A 5 46.41 15.88 5.24
N THR A 6 45.25 16.50 5.04
CA THR A 6 44.05 16.23 5.82
C THR A 6 43.58 14.80 5.51
N PRO A 7 43.50 13.88 6.48
CA PRO A 7 42.88 12.60 6.22
C PRO A 7 41.38 12.82 5.99
N THR A 8 40.93 12.67 4.75
CA THR A 8 39.51 12.61 4.44
C THR A 8 38.96 11.35 5.10
N ARG A 9 38.20 11.52 6.18
CA ARG A 9 37.58 10.41 6.91
C ARG A 9 36.60 9.72 5.96
N GLN A 10 37.05 8.62 5.36
CA GLN A 10 36.25 7.83 4.44
C GLN A 10 35.13 7.17 5.26
N SER A 11 33.95 7.76 5.17
CA SER A 11 32.73 7.21 5.74
C SER A 11 32.41 5.92 4.99
N THR A 12 32.96 4.80 5.43
CA THR A 12 32.55 3.47 4.96
C THR A 12 31.09 3.27 5.38
N GLY A 13 30.18 3.60 4.47
CA GLY A 13 28.74 3.54 4.65
C GLY A 13 28.25 2.10 4.72
N GLY A 14 28.52 1.42 5.83
CA GLY A 14 27.85 0.19 6.19
C GLY A 14 26.45 0.48 6.73
N ILE A 15 25.49 -0.40 6.44
CA ILE A 15 24.15 -0.31 7.03
C ILE A 15 24.30 -0.47 8.54
N SER A 16 24.08 0.60 9.29
CA SER A 16 24.16 0.56 10.75
C SER A 16 23.08 -0.36 11.32
N ALA A 17 23.36 -1.06 12.44
CA ALA A 17 22.38 -1.92 13.11
C ALA A 17 21.07 -1.19 13.43
N ARG A 18 21.13 0.12 13.68
CA ARG A 18 19.95 0.98 13.88
C ARG A 18 19.10 1.10 12.61
N THR A 19 19.72 1.19 11.43
CA THR A 19 19.03 1.24 10.14
C THR A 19 18.34 -0.10 9.85
N VAL A 20 19.01 -1.23 10.10
CA VAL A 20 18.43 -2.57 9.92
C VAL A 20 17.17 -2.75 10.79
N ASN A 21 17.25 -2.40 12.08
CA ASN A 21 16.11 -2.53 12.99
C ASN A 21 14.89 -1.71 12.53
N ARG A 22 15.11 -0.47 12.06
CA ARG A 22 14.04 0.37 11.52
C ARG A 22 13.38 -0.26 10.29
N ILE A 23 14.16 -0.81 9.37
CA ILE A 23 13.64 -1.47 8.17
C ILE A 23 12.77 -2.66 8.56
N VAL A 24 13.23 -3.50 9.50
CA VAL A 24 12.48 -4.68 9.96
C VAL A 24 11.15 -4.28 10.60
N ILE A 25 11.18 -3.31 11.53
CA ILE A 25 9.97 -2.85 12.21
C ILE A 25 8.97 -2.25 11.22
N TYR A 26 9.41 -1.33 10.34
CA TYR A 26 8.51 -0.71 9.37
C TYR A 26 8.03 -1.69 8.31
N GLY A 27 8.87 -2.65 7.89
CA GLY A 27 8.48 -3.71 6.97
C GLY A 27 7.39 -4.61 7.56
N LEU A 28 7.56 -5.05 8.80
CA LEU A 28 6.54 -5.84 9.50
C LEU A 28 5.25 -5.05 9.71
N LEU A 29 5.37 -3.77 10.07
CA LEU A 29 4.23 -2.88 10.28
C LEU A 29 3.45 -2.62 8.99
N ALA A 30 4.15 -2.42 7.86
CA ALA A 30 3.54 -2.30 6.54
C ALA A 30 2.86 -3.61 6.10
N LEU A 31 3.49 -4.76 6.36
CA LEU A 31 2.90 -6.06 6.07
C LEU A 31 1.59 -6.26 6.85
N PHE A 32 1.60 -6.02 8.16
CA PHE A 32 0.38 -6.11 8.96
C PHE A 32 -0.67 -5.09 8.56
N ALA A 33 -0.27 -3.86 8.20
CA ALA A 33 -1.19 -2.87 7.66
C ALA A 33 -1.89 -3.41 6.39
N LEU A 34 -1.15 -3.98 5.43
CA LEU A 34 -1.76 -4.55 4.22
C LEU A 34 -2.72 -5.71 4.53
N PHE A 35 -2.36 -6.62 5.45
CA PHE A 35 -3.25 -7.69 5.89
C PHE A 35 -4.53 -7.15 6.56
N TYR A 36 -4.40 -6.11 7.37
CA TYR A 36 -5.54 -5.45 8.02
C TYR A 36 -6.43 -4.71 7.01
N LEU A 37 -5.84 -4.09 5.98
CA LEU A 37 -6.57 -3.40 4.91
C LEU A 37 -7.26 -4.37 3.93
N MET A 38 -6.82 -5.63 3.83
CA MET A 38 -7.38 -6.61 2.89
C MET A 38 -8.92 -6.75 2.95
N PRO A 39 -9.56 -7.00 4.11
CA PRO A 39 -11.02 -7.11 4.19
C PRO A 39 -11.73 -5.79 3.83
N LEU A 40 -11.16 -4.64 4.18
CA LEU A 40 -11.68 -3.33 3.79
C LEU A 40 -11.63 -3.16 2.26
N PHE A 41 -10.50 -3.51 1.64
CA PHE A 41 -10.33 -3.50 0.19
C PHE A 41 -11.34 -4.40 -0.52
N VAL A 42 -11.57 -5.63 -0.01
CA VAL A 42 -12.58 -6.54 -0.54
C VAL A 42 -13.98 -5.93 -0.44
N MET A 43 -14.33 -5.32 0.69
CA MET A 43 -15.62 -4.65 0.86
C MET A 43 -15.81 -3.48 -0.11
N LEU A 44 -14.76 -2.67 -0.33
CA LEU A 44 -14.79 -1.58 -1.32
C LEU A 44 -15.02 -2.12 -2.74
N VAL A 45 -14.22 -3.09 -3.18
CA VAL A 45 -14.36 -3.70 -4.51
C VAL A 45 -15.72 -4.37 -4.68
N THR A 46 -16.24 -5.00 -3.61
CA THR A 46 -17.57 -5.63 -3.61
C THR A 46 -18.68 -4.59 -3.73
N SER A 47 -18.57 -3.46 -3.02
CA SER A 47 -19.52 -2.35 -3.12
C SER A 47 -19.56 -1.73 -4.52
N PHE A 48 -18.43 -1.72 -5.24
CA PHE A 48 -18.40 -1.24 -6.62
C PHE A 48 -19.01 -2.25 -7.59
N LYS A 49 -19.04 -3.55 -7.27
CA LYS A 49 -19.54 -4.61 -8.16
C LYS A 49 -21.06 -4.56 -8.42
N THR A 50 -21.86 -3.98 -7.52
CA THR A 50 -23.33 -3.96 -7.66
C THR A 50 -23.87 -2.70 -8.32
N MET A 51 -23.04 -1.66 -8.50
CA MET A 51 -23.53 -0.34 -8.93
C MET A 51 -23.49 -0.11 -10.45
N ASP A 52 -22.65 -0.85 -11.18
CA ASP A 52 -22.62 -0.81 -12.65
C ASP A 52 -23.94 -1.28 -13.28
N GLU A 53 -24.63 -2.21 -12.61
CA GLU A 53 -25.88 -2.82 -13.09
C GLU A 53 -27.11 -1.94 -12.80
N ILE A 54 -27.08 -1.14 -11.72
CA ILE A 54 -28.14 -0.15 -11.43
C ILE A 54 -28.00 1.10 -12.31
N GLN A 55 -26.78 1.45 -12.77
CA GLN A 55 -26.59 2.55 -13.73
C GLN A 55 -26.98 2.20 -15.16
N ASN A 56 -26.91 0.93 -15.59
CA ASN A 56 -27.20 0.54 -16.97
C ASN A 56 -28.51 -0.24 -17.18
N GLY A 57 -29.08 -0.87 -16.13
CA GLY A 57 -29.96 -2.03 -16.35
C GLY A 57 -31.48 -1.79 -16.34
N ASN A 58 -32.07 -1.12 -15.33
CA ASN A 58 -33.46 -1.48 -15.02
C ASN A 58 -34.34 -0.44 -14.30
N MET A 59 -33.93 0.82 -14.13
CA MET A 59 -34.85 1.84 -13.58
C MET A 59 -35.98 2.24 -14.56
N LEU A 60 -35.93 1.78 -15.82
CA LEU A 60 -36.95 1.99 -16.87
C LEU A 60 -37.48 0.69 -17.49
N ALA A 61 -37.10 -0.50 -16.99
CA ALA A 61 -37.63 -1.73 -17.54
C ALA A 61 -39.06 -1.94 -17.06
N LEU A 62 -40.00 -1.87 -18.00
CA LEU A 62 -41.41 -2.16 -17.77
C LEU A 62 -41.57 -3.57 -17.17
N PRO A 63 -42.36 -3.73 -16.09
CA PRO A 63 -42.60 -5.02 -15.48
C PRO A 63 -43.28 -5.96 -16.49
N GLN A 64 -42.64 -7.10 -16.77
CA GLN A 64 -43.28 -8.19 -17.51
C GLN A 64 -44.06 -9.07 -16.53
N ALA A 65 -45.28 -8.63 -16.22
CA ALA A 65 -46.37 -9.57 -15.93
C ALA A 65 -47.13 -9.78 -17.25
N PRO A 66 -47.51 -11.00 -17.63
CA PRO A 66 -48.52 -11.74 -16.87
C PRO A 66 -48.32 -13.27 -16.82
N THR A 67 -48.49 -13.85 -15.63
CA THR A 67 -49.18 -15.15 -15.42
C THR A 67 -49.74 -15.17 -14.02
#